data_AF-A0A8X6RJJ5-F1
#
_entry.id   AF-A0A8X6RJJ5-F1
#
_cell.length_a   1.000
_cell.length_b   1.000
_cell.length_c   1.000
_cell.angle_alpha   90.00
_cell.angle_beta   90.00
_cell.angle_gamma   90.00
#
_symmetry.space_group_name_H-M   'P 1'
#
loop_
_entity.id
_entity.type
_entity.pdbx_description
1 polymer ?
#
loop_
_entity_poly.entity_id
_entity_poly.type
_entity_poly.pdbx_seq_one_letter_code
_entity_poly.pdbx_strand_id
1 'polypeptide(L)'
;MEQQIADLLRQNQDLIRALQIRDDSHSHKVTVQFDKFDEENENFDSFLERFETYLDVQNVPIANRAKVFVSSLSAKLYQLLKNLLAPDIPSVQTLDKLKDALKKHLTPKPLIIPSRHKFLNRKQTEGEGISTYIAGFGL
;
A
#
# COMPACT_ATOMS: atom_id res chain seq x y z
N MET A 1 54.18 27.57 -11.91
CA MET A 1 53.74 26.15 -11.87
C MET A 1 52.81 25.93 -10.67
N GLU A 2 53.20 26.33 -9.46
CA GLU A 2 52.35 26.19 -8.26
C GLU A 2 51.01 26.95 -8.33
N GLN A 3 51.00 28.15 -8.94
CA GLN A 3 49.78 28.94 -9.10
C GLN A 3 48.72 28.23 -9.95
N GLN A 4 49.12 27.59 -11.05
CA GLN A 4 48.21 26.82 -11.91
C GLN A 4 47.63 25.60 -11.18
N ILE A 5 48.40 24.98 -10.28
CA ILE A 5 47.93 23.84 -9.49
C ILE A 5 46.89 24.31 -8.48
N ALA A 6 47.11 25.45 -7.82
CA ALA A 6 46.15 26.03 -6.89
C ALA A 6 44.82 26.41 -7.57
N ASP A 7 44.90 27.00 -8.78
CA ASP A 7 43.72 27.38 -9.55
C ASP A 7 42.92 26.15 -10.00
N LEU A 8 43.60 25.07 -10.42
CA LEU A 8 42.95 23.81 -10.82
C LEU A 8 42.26 23.14 -9.62
N LEU A 9 42.89 23.14 -8.44
CA LEU A 9 42.30 22.58 -7.22
C LEU A 9 41.05 23.36 -6.80
N ARG A 10 41.09 24.69 -6.92
CA ARG A 10 39.92 25.55 -6.64
C ARG A 10 38.78 25.26 -7.61
N GLN A 11 39.07 25.17 -8.90
CA GLN A 11 38.08 24.83 -9.91
C GLN A 11 37.47 23.44 -9.69
N ASN A 12 38.28 22.45 -9.28
CA ASN A 12 37.79 21.12 -8.93
C ASN A 12 36.89 21.13 -7.67
N GLN A 13 37.21 21.94 -6.66
CA GLN A 13 36.34 22.10 -5.49
C GLN A 13 34.99 22.75 -5.85
N ASP A 14 35.00 23.75 -6.73
CA ASP A 14 33.78 24.42 -7.17
C ASP A 14 32.90 23.51 -8.04
N LEU A 15 33.51 22.66 -8.88
CA LEU A 15 32.81 21.62 -9.62
C LEU A 15 32.17 20.58 -8.69
N ILE A 16 32.87 20.15 -7.62
CA ILE A 16 32.32 19.22 -6.62
C ILE A 16 31.10 19.84 -5.93
N ARG A 17 31.17 21.11 -5.51
CA ARG A 17 30.02 21.81 -4.92
C ARG A 17 28.85 21.92 -5.89
N ALA A 18 29.11 22.26 -7.15
CA ALA A 18 28.06 22.39 -8.16
C ALA A 18 27.36 21.06 -8.45
N LEU A 19 28.09 19.93 -8.42
CA LEU A 19 27.50 18.59 -8.57
C LEU A 19 26.65 18.20 -7.37
N GLN A 20 27.07 18.52 -6.14
CA GLN A 20 26.30 18.27 -4.92
C GLN A 20 24.97 19.06 -4.92
N ILE A 21 25.00 20.35 -5.29
CA ILE A 21 23.81 21.19 -5.42
C ILE A 21 22.84 20.65 -6.50
N ARG A 22 23.37 20.01 -7.55
CA ARG A 22 22.58 19.42 -8.62
C ARG A 22 21.86 18.14 -8.18
N ASP A 23 22.47 17.36 -7.28
CA ASP A 23 21.85 16.19 -6.66
C ASP A 23 20.72 16.60 -5.70
N ASP A 24 20.89 17.71 -4.96
CA ASP A 24 19.84 18.26 -4.07
C ASP A 24 18.63 18.83 -4.84
N SER A 25 18.79 19.12 -6.14
CA SER A 25 17.71 19.62 -7.00
C SER A 25 16.78 18.51 -7.53
N HIS A 26 17.11 17.24 -7.29
CA HIS A 26 16.23 16.09 -7.55
C HIS A 26 15.59 15.59 -6.25
N SER A 27 14.56 16.31 -5.81
CA SER A 27 13.24 15.78 -5.41
C SER A 27 12.64 16.78 -4.43
N HIS A 28 11.70 17.59 -4.90
CA HIS A 28 10.61 17.97 -4.02
C HIS A 28 9.92 16.65 -3.67
N LYS A 29 10.36 15.99 -2.59
CA LYS A 29 9.73 14.77 -2.10
C LYS A 29 8.31 15.16 -1.72
N VAL A 30 7.37 14.82 -2.58
CA VAL A 30 5.96 14.88 -2.26
C VAL A 30 5.75 13.88 -1.15
N THR A 31 5.71 14.36 0.09
CA THR A 31 5.37 13.55 1.25
C THR A 31 3.86 13.29 1.19
N VAL A 32 3.48 12.12 0.71
CA VAL A 32 2.09 11.67 0.71
C VAL A 32 1.82 11.03 2.07
N GLN A 33 0.78 11.47 2.77
CA GLN A 33 0.32 10.78 3.97
C GLN A 33 -0.47 9.53 3.55
N PHE A 34 -0.32 8.43 4.30
CA PHE A 34 -1.03 7.19 4.05
C PHE A 34 -1.88 6.83 5.26
N ASP A 35 -3.20 6.83 5.09
CA ASP A 35 -4.13 6.49 6.15
C ASP A 35 -4.13 4.98 6.43
N LYS A 36 -4.50 4.59 7.65
CA LYS A 36 -4.61 3.17 8.00
C LYS A 36 -5.80 2.53 7.30
N PHE A 37 -5.85 1.20 7.32
CA PHE A 37 -7.03 0.48 6.83
C PHE A 37 -8.29 0.82 7.65
N ASP A 38 -9.36 1.20 6.97
CA ASP A 38 -10.67 1.48 7.55
C ASP A 38 -11.73 0.45 7.08
N GLU A 39 -12.03 -0.51 7.94
CA GLU A 39 -12.96 -1.61 7.64
C GLU A 39 -14.41 -1.15 7.41
N GLU A 40 -14.79 0.06 7.86
CA GLU A 40 -16.15 0.58 7.67
C GLU A 40 -16.34 1.28 6.33
N ASN A 41 -15.28 1.90 5.80
CA ASN A 41 -15.36 2.79 4.64
C ASN A 41 -14.62 2.27 3.40
N GLU A 42 -13.76 1.26 3.53
CA GLU A 42 -13.04 0.67 2.40
C GLU A 42 -12.98 -0.87 2.45
N ASN A 43 -13.02 -1.49 1.27
CA ASN A 43 -12.73 -2.91 1.15
C ASN A 43 -11.20 -3.14 1.10
N PHE A 44 -10.78 -4.36 1.42
CA PHE A 44 -9.35 -4.66 1.55
C PHE A 44 -8.60 -4.61 0.20
N ASP A 45 -9.25 -4.90 -0.92
CA ASP A 45 -8.61 -4.81 -2.25
C ASP A 45 -8.30 -3.35 -2.61
N SER A 46 -9.25 -2.43 -2.40
CA SER A 46 -9.05 -0.99 -2.61
C SER A 46 -7.95 -0.43 -1.71
N PHE A 47 -7.87 -0.89 -0.45
CA PHE A 47 -6.76 -0.55 0.44
C PHE A 47 -5.41 -0.99 -0.13
N LEU A 48 -5.31 -2.21 -0.66
CA LEU A 48 -4.08 -2.72 -1.26
C LEU A 48 -3.66 -1.92 -2.50
N GLU A 49 -4.60 -1.56 -3.38
CA GLU A 49 -4.33 -0.73 -4.56
C GLU A 49 -3.76 0.65 -4.17
N ARG A 50 -4.40 1.30 -3.20
CA ARG A 50 -3.94 2.57 -2.61
C ARG A 50 -2.55 2.42 -1.97
N PHE A 51 -2.30 1.30 -1.28
CA PHE A 51 -1.02 1.01 -0.66
C PHE A 51 0.11 0.83 -1.67
N GLU A 52 -0.12 0.10 -2.76
CA GLU A 52 0.88 -0.07 -3.83
C GLU A 52 1.21 1.27 -4.49
N THR A 53 0.18 2.07 -4.80
CA THR A 53 0.35 3.42 -5.34
C THR A 53 1.21 4.28 -4.41
N TYR A 54 0.97 4.21 -3.10
CA TYR A 54 1.77 4.90 -2.10
C TYR A 54 3.24 4.44 -2.10
N LEU A 55 3.49 3.13 -2.15
CA LEU A 55 4.86 2.59 -2.20
C LEU A 55 5.63 3.06 -3.43
N ASP A 56 4.97 3.15 -4.57
CA ASP A 56 5.58 3.59 -5.83
C ASP A 56 5.84 5.10 -5.83
N VAL A 57 4.88 5.92 -5.40
CA VAL A 57 5.06 7.38 -5.30
C VAL A 57 6.16 7.74 -4.31
N GLN A 58 6.22 7.05 -3.17
CA GLN A 58 7.28 7.26 -2.16
C GLN A 58 8.61 6.57 -2.50
N ASN A 59 8.70 5.86 -3.64
CA ASN A 59 9.88 5.10 -4.07
C ASN A 59 10.42 4.18 -2.95
N VAL A 60 9.52 3.48 -2.25
CA VAL A 60 9.90 2.64 -1.10
C VAL A 60 10.71 1.43 -1.57
N PRO A 61 11.95 1.23 -1.08
CA PRO A 61 12.75 0.07 -1.42
C PRO A 61 12.05 -1.23 -1.06
N ILE A 62 12.17 -2.26 -1.90
CA ILE A 62 11.50 -3.57 -1.73
C ILE A 62 11.76 -4.16 -0.33
N ALA A 63 12.99 -4.06 0.18
CA ALA A 63 13.38 -4.54 1.51
C ALA A 63 12.62 -3.86 2.68
N ASN A 64 12.05 -2.68 2.45
CA ASN A 64 11.30 -1.92 3.46
C ASN A 64 9.78 -2.03 3.29
N ARG A 65 9.28 -2.44 2.11
CA ARG A 65 7.83 -2.45 1.82
C ARG A 65 7.03 -3.29 2.82
N ALA A 66 7.54 -4.44 3.26
CA ALA A 66 6.90 -5.27 4.28
C ALA A 66 6.77 -4.54 5.64
N LYS A 67 7.80 -3.81 6.07
CA LYS A 67 7.78 -3.02 7.32
C LYS A 67 6.79 -1.87 7.23
N VAL A 68 6.79 -1.18 6.09
CA VAL A 68 5.83 -0.10 5.80
C VAL A 68 4.39 -0.63 5.83
N PHE A 69 4.15 -1.80 5.23
CA PHE A 69 2.84 -2.44 5.26
C PHE A 69 2.38 -2.72 6.69
N VAL A 70 3.21 -3.37 7.50
CA VAL A 70 2.92 -3.63 8.91
C VAL A 70 2.61 -2.34 9.69
N SER A 71 3.33 -1.25 9.41
CA SER A 71 3.08 0.05 10.06
C SER A 71 1.77 0.73 9.65
N SER A 72 1.27 0.42 8.45
CA SER A 72 0.02 0.96 7.91
C SER A 72 -1.23 0.23 8.41
N LEU A 73 -1.06 -0.91 9.08
CA LEU A 73 -2.17 -1.67 9.64
C LEU A 73 -2.73 -1.01 10.91
N SER A 74 -4.04 -1.14 11.11
CA SER A 74 -4.65 -0.88 12.40
C SER A 74 -4.19 -1.92 13.44
N ALA A 75 -4.28 -1.59 14.73
CA ALA A 75 -3.87 -2.50 15.80
C ALA A 75 -4.62 -3.85 15.72
N LYS A 76 -5.91 -3.81 15.37
CA LYS A 76 -6.76 -5.00 15.15
C LYS A 76 -6.22 -5.90 14.04
N LEU A 77 -5.90 -5.31 12.87
CA LEU A 77 -5.36 -6.07 11.74
C LEU A 77 -3.97 -6.63 12.02
N TYR A 78 -3.12 -5.89 12.74
CA TYR A 78 -1.80 -6.39 13.10
C TYR A 78 -1.88 -7.61 14.02
N GLN A 79 -2.78 -7.60 15.01
CA GLN A 79 -3.01 -8.78 15.87
C GLN A 79 -3.55 -9.97 15.06
N LEU A 80 -4.50 -9.74 14.15
CA LEU A 80 -5.00 -10.77 13.26
C LEU A 80 -3.87 -11.37 12.41
N LEU A 81 -3.06 -10.53 11.77
CA LEU A 81 -1.90 -10.96 10.97
C LEU A 81 -0.91 -11.79 11.80
N LYS A 82 -0.62 -11.36 13.02
CA LYS A 82 0.25 -12.10 13.95
C LYS A 82 -0.31 -13.49 14.28
N ASN A 83 -1.62 -13.60 14.49
CA ASN A 83 -2.27 -14.88 14.75
C ASN A 83 -2.28 -15.79 13.51
N LEU A 84 -2.47 -15.23 12.32
CA LEU A 84 -2.49 -15.98 11.06
C LEU A 84 -1.10 -16.52 10.66
N LEU A 85 -0.03 -15.85 11.08
CA LEU A 85 1.34 -16.22 10.73
C LEU A 85 2.04 -17.07 11.79
N ALA A 86 1.44 -17.28 12.96
CA ALA A 86 2.07 -18.02 14.04
C ALA A 86 2.53 -19.42 13.56
N PRO A 87 3.78 -19.85 13.89
CA PRO A 87 4.72 -19.24 14.85
C PRO A 87 5.66 -18.15 14.28
N ASP A 88 5.54 -17.80 13.00
CA ASP A 88 6.42 -16.83 12.34
C ASP A 88 6.13 -15.38 12.74
N ILE A 89 7.13 -14.50 12.61
CA ILE A 89 7.04 -13.08 12.93
C ILE A 89 6.71 -12.28 11.66
N PRO A 90 5.65 -11.44 11.64
CA PRO A 90 5.25 -10.67 10.45
C PRO A 90 6.36 -9.79 9.86
N SER A 91 7.25 -9.25 10.70
CA SER A 91 8.34 -8.37 10.26
C SER A 91 9.46 -9.07 9.48
N VAL A 92 9.51 -10.40 9.49
CA VAL A 92 10.52 -11.20 8.79
C VAL A 92 9.98 -11.73 7.45
N GLN A 93 8.67 -11.66 7.24
CA GLN A 93 8.03 -12.20 6.04
C GLN A 93 8.05 -11.20 4.88
N THR A 94 7.94 -11.74 3.67
CA THR A 94 7.77 -10.97 2.43
C THR A 94 6.42 -10.27 2.39
N LEU A 95 6.36 -9.10 1.74
CA LEU A 95 5.13 -8.34 1.57
C LEU A 95 3.98 -9.18 0.99
N ASP A 96 4.23 -9.99 -0.03
CA ASP A 96 3.20 -10.80 -0.69
C ASP A 96 2.55 -11.79 0.27
N LYS A 97 3.35 -12.52 1.06
CA LYS A 97 2.84 -13.41 2.12
C LYS A 97 1.94 -12.68 3.12
N LEU A 98 2.29 -11.44 3.50
CA LEU A 98 1.48 -10.65 4.44
C LEU A 98 0.14 -10.24 3.82
N LYS A 99 0.16 -9.77 2.56
CA LYS A 99 -1.03 -9.41 1.79
C LYS A 99 -1.95 -10.60 1.60
N ASP A 100 -1.40 -11.74 1.19
CA ASP A 100 -2.15 -12.97 0.94
C ASP A 100 -2.81 -13.51 2.21
N ALA A 101 -2.10 -13.50 3.33
CA ALA A 101 -2.65 -13.95 4.62
C ALA A 101 -3.88 -13.13 5.03
N LEU A 102 -3.79 -11.80 4.95
CA LEU A 102 -4.92 -10.92 5.26
C LEU A 102 -6.02 -11.02 4.22
N LYS A 103 -5.69 -11.02 2.94
CA LYS A 103 -6.67 -11.11 1.84
C LYS A 103 -7.50 -12.39 1.95
N LYS A 104 -6.87 -13.55 2.19
CA LYS A 104 -7.57 -14.82 2.38
C LYS A 104 -8.57 -14.79 3.54
N HIS A 105 -8.28 -14.03 4.60
CA HIS A 105 -9.13 -13.94 5.78
C HIS A 105 -10.23 -12.86 5.63
N LEU A 106 -9.90 -11.69 5.08
CA LEU A 106 -10.81 -10.55 4.94
C LEU A 106 -11.71 -10.64 3.70
N THR A 107 -11.25 -11.34 2.67
CA THR A 107 -12.02 -11.64 1.46
C THR A 107 -12.14 -13.16 1.28
N PRO A 108 -12.85 -13.85 2.19
CA PRO A 108 -13.08 -15.28 2.03
C PRO A 108 -13.83 -15.50 0.71
N LYS A 109 -13.40 -16.52 -0.05
CA LYS A 109 -14.09 -16.87 -1.31
C LYS A 109 -15.59 -17.01 -1.02
N PRO A 110 -16.46 -16.28 -1.73
CA PRO A 110 -17.89 -16.35 -1.49
C PRO A 110 -18.35 -17.80 -1.68
N LEU A 111 -18.94 -18.36 -0.63
CA LEU A 111 -19.49 -19.71 -0.69
C LEU A 111 -20.68 -19.72 -1.64
N ILE A 112 -20.66 -20.63 -2.62
CA ILE A 112 -21.69 -20.72 -3.67
C ILE A 112 -23.09 -20.85 -3.07
N ILE A 113 -23.24 -21.62 -1.99
CA ILE A 113 -24.54 -21.93 -1.38
C ILE A 113 -25.20 -20.67 -0.77
N PRO A 114 -24.57 -19.94 0.17
CA PRO A 114 -25.08 -18.66 0.66
C PRO A 114 -25.29 -17.61 -0.43
N SER A 115 -24.38 -17.47 -1.40
CA SER A 115 -24.52 -16.51 -2.50
C SER A 115 -25.74 -16.83 -3.38
N ARG A 116 -25.94 -18.11 -3.70
CA ARG A 116 -27.12 -18.58 -4.44
C ARG A 116 -28.39 -18.36 -3.64
N HIS A 117 -28.38 -18.61 -2.33
CA HIS A 117 -29.51 -18.34 -1.46
C HIS A 117 -29.85 -16.84 -1.40
N LYS A 118 -28.84 -15.96 -1.29
CA LYS A 118 -29.03 -14.49 -1.32
C LYS A 118 -29.62 -14.03 -2.66
N PHE A 119 -29.10 -14.55 -3.77
CA PHE A 119 -29.61 -14.23 -5.11
C PHE A 119 -31.06 -14.67 -5.28
N LEU A 120 -31.38 -15.94 -4.96
CA LEU A 120 -32.73 -16.50 -5.13
C LEU A 120 -33.77 -15.85 -4.21
N ASN A 121 -33.36 -15.35 -3.03
CA ASN A 121 -34.28 -14.75 -2.06
C ASN A 121 -34.32 -13.22 -2.09
N ARG A 122 -33.50 -12.55 -2.92
CA ARG A 122 -33.60 -11.10 -3.08
C ARG A 122 -34.91 -10.77 -3.79
N LYS A 123 -35.74 -9.96 -3.15
CA LYS A 123 -36.98 -9.41 -3.73
C LYS A 123 -36.82 -7.92 -3.93
N GLN A 124 -37.20 -7.41 -5.08
CA GLN A 124 -37.21 -5.96 -5.33
C GLN A 124 -38.19 -5.32 -4.35
N THR A 125 -37.75 -4.28 -3.64
CA THR A 125 -38.64 -3.58 -2.71
C THR A 125 -39.52 -2.58 -3.46
N GLU A 126 -40.68 -2.24 -2.89
CA GLU A 126 -41.58 -1.27 -3.49
C GLU A 126 -40.88 0.09 -3.66
N GLY A 127 -40.87 0.62 -4.88
CA GLY A 127 -40.15 1.86 -5.21
C GLY A 127 -38.65 1.71 -5.52
N GLU A 128 -38.07 0.52 -5.42
CA GLU A 128 -36.67 0.29 -5.82
C GLU A 128 -36.55 0.26 -7.35
N GLY A 129 -35.68 1.10 -7.91
CA GLY A 129 -35.37 1.06 -9.34
C GLY A 129 -34.60 -0.20 -9.75
N ILE A 130 -34.80 -0.66 -10.98
CA ILE A 130 -34.16 -1.89 -11.50
C ILE A 130 -32.63 -1.81 -11.40
N SER A 131 -32.03 -0.65 -11.71
CA SER A 131 -30.57 -0.47 -11.61
C SER A 131 -30.07 -0.64 -10.17
N THR A 132 -30.81 -0.13 -9.18
CA THR A 132 -30.48 -0.28 -7.75
C THR A 132 -30.66 -1.73 -7.30
N TYR A 133 -31.74 -2.38 -7.76
CA TYR A 133 -32.00 -3.79 -7.50
C TYR A 133 -30.85 -4.68 -8.00
N ILE A 134 -30.38 -4.42 -9.23
CA ILE A 134 -29.26 -5.17 -9.83
C ILE A 134 -27.95 -4.87 -9.11
N ALA A 135 -27.67 -3.61 -8.76
CA ALA A 135 -26.47 -3.22 -8.03
C ALA A 135 -26.38 -3.90 -6.65
N GLY A 136 -27.52 -4.18 -6.01
CA GLY A 136 -27.58 -4.90 -4.73
C GLY A 136 -27.08 -6.35 -4.76
N PHE A 137 -26.90 -6.95 -5.95
CA PHE A 137 -26.29 -8.27 -6.08
C PHE A 137 -24.77 -8.27 -5.94
N GLY A 138 -24.10 -7.12 -6.13
CA GLY A 138 -22.64 -7.03 -6.11
C GLY A 138 -21.97 -8.00 -7.11
N LEU A 139 -22.59 -8.15 -8.29
CA LEU A 139 -22.05 -8.89 -9.44
C LEU A 139 -21.10 -8.02 -10.24
#